data_AF-A0A1G3PN10-F1
#
_entry.id   AF-A0A1G3PN10-F1
#
_cell.length_a   1.000
_cell.length_b   1.000
_cell.length_c   1.000
_cell.angle_alpha   90.00
_cell.angle_beta   90.00
_cell.angle_gamma   90.00
#
_symmetry.space_group_name_H-M   'P 1'
#
loop_
_entity.id
_entity.type
_entity.pdbx_description
1 polymer ?
#
loop_
_entity_poly.entity_id
_entity_poly.type
_entity_poly.pdbx_seq_one_letter_code
_entity_poly.pdbx_strand_id
1 'polypeptide(L)'
;MSLQSQIRLYIILSIVVYISYAVAIFLMNIYYNSPAASLADSTQFMDRLYIFAIIISILALTFGIYILLFTYTRGLNKYRDIARRLQVITTKSVFDLSILDFPTEDEFGSLGGDLNRILTRLKTFDELKRQKIHSEREKFQFLADRIDYPVMVISVEDSEKVVKFYNEKFSEVFVKRPETSLVNIVLSKIWIYERDESGDEPEDMNKFIDDDFEHAIDLVITTHASADIKKDMVTLNGDKTHKAYPIEIVPILGDEQAVSEVLLIFKKSISK
;
A
#
# COMPACT_ATOMS: atom_id res chain seq x y z
N MET A 1 6.61 30.75 23.23
CA MET A 1 5.52 31.37 22.43
C MET A 1 5.55 30.68 21.08
N SER A 2 4.48 29.98 20.68
CA SER A 2 4.50 29.21 19.42
C SER A 2 4.75 30.13 18.22
N LEU A 3 5.41 29.62 17.17
CA LEU A 3 5.64 30.38 15.93
C LEU A 3 4.32 30.95 15.37
N GLN A 4 3.24 30.18 15.51
CA GLN A 4 1.89 30.60 15.17
C GLN A 4 1.40 31.81 16.00
N SER A 5 1.68 31.83 17.30
CA SER A 5 1.34 32.97 18.16
C SER A 5 2.14 34.21 17.78
N GLN A 6 3.40 34.05 17.39
CA GLN A 6 4.22 35.16 16.88
C GLN A 6 3.67 35.68 15.55
N ILE A 7 3.38 34.81 14.57
CA ILE A 7 2.81 35.20 13.27
C ILE A 7 1.45 35.89 13.46
N ARG A 8 0.56 35.35 14.30
CA ARG A 8 -0.74 35.98 14.61
C ARG A 8 -0.56 37.34 15.27
N LEU A 9 0.36 37.47 16.22
CA LEU A 9 0.69 38.75 16.85
C LEU A 9 1.19 39.76 15.80
N TYR A 10 2.06 39.34 14.88
CA TYR A 10 2.56 40.19 13.80
C TYR A 10 1.46 40.62 12.84
N ILE A 11 0.54 39.72 12.46
CA ILE A 11 -0.61 40.05 11.60
C ILE A 11 -1.52 41.05 12.30
N ILE A 12 -1.87 40.81 13.58
CA ILE A 12 -2.71 41.71 14.37
C ILE A 12 -2.05 43.08 14.50
N LEU A 13 -0.75 43.12 14.84
CA LEU A 13 0.01 44.36 14.96
C LEU A 13 0.05 45.12 13.63
N SER A 14 0.28 44.41 12.51
CA SER A 14 0.25 45.01 11.17
C SER A 14 -1.12 45.62 10.86
N ILE A 15 -2.21 44.89 11.08
CA ILE A 15 -3.58 45.39 10.86
C ILE A 15 -3.86 46.64 11.71
N VAL A 16 -3.48 46.63 12.98
CA VAL A 16 -3.65 47.79 13.89
C VAL A 16 -2.89 49.01 13.38
N VAL A 17 -1.65 48.81 12.89
CA VAL A 17 -0.85 49.88 12.29
C VAL A 17 -1.52 50.42 11.03
N TYR A 18 -2.04 49.56 10.14
CA TYR A 18 -2.76 49.99 8.95
C TYR A 18 -4.05 50.75 9.24
N ILE A 19 -4.84 50.30 10.22
CA ILE A 19 -6.07 50.99 10.62
C ILE A 19 -5.74 52.36 11.20
N SER A 20 -4.74 52.42 12.11
CA SER A 20 -4.28 53.69 12.71
C SER A 20 -3.80 54.66 11.64
N TYR A 21 -3.09 54.14 10.63
CA TYR A 21 -2.62 54.91 9.49
C TYR A 21 -3.77 55.44 8.60
N ALA A 22 -4.75 54.57 8.26
CA ALA A 22 -5.91 54.97 7.47
C ALA A 22 -6.73 56.06 8.16
N VAL A 23 -6.91 55.95 9.49
CA VAL A 23 -7.58 56.97 10.30
C VAL A 23 -6.79 58.29 10.29
N ALA A 24 -5.45 58.23 10.41
CA ALA A 24 -4.62 59.43 10.36
C ALA A 24 -4.71 60.17 9.02
N ILE A 25 -4.67 59.45 7.88
CA ILE A 25 -4.89 60.07 6.55
C ILE A 25 -6.29 60.67 6.46
N PHE A 26 -7.31 59.94 6.93
CA PHE A 26 -8.70 60.40 6.84
C PHE A 26 -8.90 61.71 7.61
N LEU A 27 -8.37 61.80 8.83
CA LEU A 27 -8.40 63.03 9.64
C LEU A 27 -7.59 64.17 9.00
N MET A 28 -6.42 63.87 8.44
CA MET A 28 -5.61 64.83 7.67
C MET A 28 -6.38 65.39 6.47
N ASN A 29 -7.06 64.52 5.72
CA ASN A 29 -7.82 64.89 4.53
C ASN A 29 -9.03 65.78 4.89
N ILE A 30 -9.76 65.43 5.96
CA ILE A 30 -10.84 66.27 6.51
C ILE A 30 -10.32 67.65 6.89
N TYR A 31 -9.16 67.72 7.56
CA TYR A 31 -8.56 69.00 7.97
C TYR A 31 -8.17 69.85 6.75
N TYR A 32 -7.47 69.25 5.77
CA TYR A 32 -6.95 69.95 4.60
C TYR A 32 -8.06 70.46 3.68
N ASN A 33 -9.15 69.70 3.54
CA ASN A 33 -10.32 70.11 2.76
C ASN A 33 -11.33 70.96 3.57
N SER A 34 -11.03 71.29 4.83
CA SER A 34 -11.90 72.13 5.63
C SER A 34 -11.79 73.60 5.18
N PRO A 35 -12.90 74.35 5.12
CA PRO A 35 -12.88 75.78 4.77
C PRO A 35 -11.97 76.62 5.68
N ALA A 36 -11.77 76.18 6.92
CA ALA A 36 -10.93 76.84 7.92
C ALA A 36 -9.43 76.79 7.59
N ALA A 37 -8.97 75.82 6.79
CA ALA A 37 -7.57 75.69 6.41
C ALA A 37 -7.09 76.83 5.50
N SER A 38 -8.01 77.47 4.76
CA SER A 38 -7.70 78.61 3.86
C SER A 38 -7.32 79.91 4.59
N LEU A 39 -7.55 79.98 5.91
CA LEU A 39 -7.28 81.16 6.74
C LEU A 39 -5.98 81.04 7.56
N ALA A 40 -5.32 79.88 7.56
CA ALA A 40 -4.13 79.64 8.36
C ALA A 40 -2.85 79.75 7.52
N ASP A 41 -1.99 80.74 7.81
CA ASP A 41 -0.65 80.95 7.25
C ASP A 41 0.36 79.79 7.46
N SER A 42 -0.09 78.64 7.98
CA SER A 42 0.74 77.48 8.34
C SER A 42 0.84 76.39 7.26
N THR A 43 0.49 76.73 6.01
CA THR A 43 0.43 75.77 4.88
C THR A 43 1.70 74.93 4.73
N GLN A 44 2.88 75.54 4.91
CA GLN A 44 4.17 74.83 4.77
C GLN A 44 4.40 73.71 5.81
N PHE A 45 3.86 73.82 7.03
CA PHE A 45 4.02 72.78 8.04
C PHE A 45 3.10 71.59 7.74
N MET A 46 1.86 71.88 7.32
CA MET A 46 0.88 70.86 6.96
C MET A 46 1.30 70.10 5.69
N ASP A 47 1.88 70.77 4.71
CA ASP A 47 2.43 70.13 3.50
C ASP A 47 3.55 69.13 3.83
N ARG A 48 4.45 69.49 4.75
CA ARG A 48 5.54 68.59 5.20
C ARG A 48 5.01 67.38 5.94
N LEU A 49 4.00 67.55 6.80
CA LEU A 49 3.36 66.42 7.48
C LEU A 49 2.62 65.51 6.49
N TYR A 50 1.98 66.08 5.47
CA TYR A 50 1.30 65.32 4.42
C TYR A 50 2.29 64.46 3.62
N ILE A 51 3.42 65.04 3.20
CA ILE A 51 4.50 64.30 2.53
C ILE A 51 5.06 63.20 3.44
N PHE A 52 5.28 63.50 4.72
CA PHE A 52 5.77 62.52 5.70
C PHE A 52 4.79 61.35 5.89
N ALA A 53 3.48 61.63 5.93
CA ALA A 53 2.44 60.61 6.01
C ALA A 53 2.45 59.69 4.78
N ILE A 54 2.60 60.25 3.56
CA ILE A 54 2.71 59.46 2.33
C ILE A 54 3.94 58.55 2.36
N ILE A 55 5.10 59.05 2.82
CA ILE A 55 6.32 58.25 2.91
C ILE A 55 6.12 57.08 3.89
N ILE A 56 5.54 57.34 5.06
CA ILE A 56 5.20 56.29 6.05
C ILE A 56 4.21 55.29 5.46
N SER A 57 3.22 55.74 4.66
CA SER A 57 2.28 54.87 3.94
C SER A 57 3.00 53.81 3.12
N ILE A 58 3.95 54.27 2.30
CA ILE A 58 4.62 53.43 1.32
C ILE A 58 5.53 52.46 2.06
N LEU A 59 6.17 52.91 3.13
CA LEU A 59 7.02 52.07 3.96
C LEU A 59 6.21 51.01 4.73
N ALA A 60 5.04 51.36 5.26
CA ALA A 60 4.13 50.42 5.89
C ALA A 60 3.58 49.40 4.87
N LEU A 61 3.21 49.86 3.67
CA LEU A 61 2.72 49.03 2.57
C LEU A 61 3.76 47.99 2.15
N THR A 62 4.98 48.44 1.89
CA THR A 62 6.09 47.56 1.49
C THR A 62 6.47 46.58 2.59
N PHE A 63 6.47 46.99 3.86
CA PHE A 63 6.71 46.11 5.00
C PHE A 63 5.62 45.06 5.18
N GLY A 64 4.34 45.42 5.00
CA GLY A 64 3.23 44.47 5.05
C GLY A 64 3.32 43.41 3.94
N ILE A 65 3.62 43.82 2.70
CA ILE A 65 3.85 42.89 1.59
C ILE A 65 5.05 41.97 1.87
N TYR A 66 6.14 42.52 2.41
CA TYR A 66 7.32 41.75 2.76
C TYR A 66 7.02 40.64 3.78
N ILE A 67 6.28 40.96 4.85
CA ILE A 67 5.88 39.97 5.86
C ILE A 67 4.99 38.89 5.26
N LEU A 68 4.03 39.27 4.41
CA LEU A 68 3.11 38.33 3.78
C LEU A 68 3.87 37.34 2.89
N LEU A 69 4.79 37.84 2.06
CA LEU A 69 5.66 37.00 1.22
C LEU A 69 6.59 36.11 2.05
N PHE A 70 7.19 36.65 3.13
CA PHE A 70 8.08 35.88 3.99
C PHE A 70 7.36 34.72 4.69
N THR A 71 6.14 34.97 5.17
CA THR A 71 5.31 33.94 5.82
C THR A 71 4.87 32.88 4.81
N TYR A 72 4.41 33.31 3.64
CA TYR A 72 3.96 32.39 2.58
C TYR A 72 5.08 31.47 2.07
N THR A 73 6.29 32.00 1.90
CA THR A 73 7.41 31.24 1.32
C THR A 73 8.03 30.24 2.28
N ARG A 74 8.09 30.52 3.59
CA ARG A 74 8.67 29.57 4.57
C ARG A 74 7.74 28.41 4.91
N GLY A 75 6.44 28.67 5.08
CA GLY A 75 5.47 27.64 5.48
C GLY A 75 5.20 26.57 4.45
N LEU A 76 4.99 26.98 3.20
CA LEU A 76 4.62 26.06 2.12
C LEU A 76 5.75 25.15 1.67
N ASN A 77 7.01 25.57 1.84
CA ASN A 77 8.16 24.78 1.39
C ASN A 77 8.27 23.43 2.11
N LYS A 78 8.00 23.38 3.42
CA LYS A 78 8.03 22.12 4.18
C LYS A 78 6.98 21.12 3.70
N TYR A 79 5.75 21.58 3.46
CA TYR A 79 4.68 20.71 2.96
C TYR A 79 4.86 20.31 1.51
N ARG A 80 5.44 21.19 0.68
CA ARG A 80 5.77 20.86 -0.71
C ARG A 80 6.82 19.77 -0.79
N ASP A 81 7.81 19.80 0.10
CA ASP A 81 8.82 18.73 0.17
C ASP A 81 8.23 17.42 0.68
N ILE A 82 7.30 17.45 1.64
CA ILE A 82 6.62 16.23 2.10
C ILE A 82 5.66 15.67 1.04
N ALA A 83 4.92 16.53 0.33
CA ALA A 83 4.09 16.14 -0.80
C ALA A 83 4.93 15.48 -1.92
N ARG A 84 6.13 16.01 -2.18
CA ARG A 84 7.08 15.39 -3.10
C ARG A 84 7.53 14.01 -2.63
N ARG A 85 7.82 13.84 -1.33
CA ARG A 85 8.18 12.52 -0.74
C ARG A 85 7.03 11.52 -0.83
N LEU A 86 5.79 11.95 -0.57
CA LEU A 86 4.58 11.15 -0.74
C LEU A 86 4.42 10.68 -2.19
N GLN A 87 4.60 11.57 -3.17
CA GLN A 87 4.48 11.24 -4.59
C GLN A 87 5.51 10.17 -5.01
N VAL A 88 6.73 10.25 -4.49
CA VAL A 88 7.77 9.24 -4.72
C VAL A 88 7.40 7.88 -4.12
N ILE A 89 6.77 7.86 -2.94
CA ILE A 89 6.33 6.60 -2.30
C ILE A 89 5.21 5.94 -3.11
N THR A 90 4.25 6.72 -3.63
CA THR A 90 3.17 6.19 -4.49
C THR A 90 3.69 5.57 -5.78
N THR A 91 4.85 6.01 -6.28
CA THR A 91 5.45 5.48 -7.53
C THR A 91 6.32 4.24 -7.28
N LYS A 92 6.71 3.98 -6.02
CA LYS A 92 7.48 2.78 -5.65
C LYS A 92 6.54 1.64 -5.28
N SER A 93 6.89 0.43 -5.70
CA SER A 93 6.13 -0.80 -5.36
C SER A 93 6.17 -1.15 -3.87
N VAL A 94 7.14 -0.61 -3.12
CA VAL A 94 7.27 -0.81 -1.67
C VAL A 94 6.74 0.44 -0.94
N PHE A 95 5.54 0.29 -0.37
CA PHE A 95 4.87 1.34 0.39
C PHE A 95 5.49 1.46 1.79
N ASP A 96 6.61 2.19 1.90
CA ASP A 96 7.27 2.44 3.18
C ASP A 96 6.86 3.79 3.77
N LEU A 97 5.91 3.74 4.71
CA LEU A 97 5.43 4.90 5.46
C LEU A 97 6.38 5.33 6.59
N SER A 98 7.48 4.61 6.85
CA SER A 98 8.43 4.96 7.92
C SER A 98 9.24 6.23 7.61
N ILE A 99 9.35 6.59 6.34
CA ILE A 99 10.13 7.72 5.84
C ILE A 99 9.36 9.06 5.96
N LEU A 100 8.05 8.98 6.23
CA LEU A 100 7.19 10.15 6.40
C LEU A 100 7.08 10.50 7.88
N ASP A 101 7.66 11.63 8.24
CA ASP A 101 7.48 12.27 9.54
C ASP A 101 7.08 13.73 9.30
N PHE A 102 5.90 14.10 9.78
CA PHE A 102 5.41 15.47 9.72
C PHE A 102 5.81 16.22 11.00
N PRO A 103 6.18 17.51 10.91
CA PRO A 103 6.48 18.30 12.09
C PRO A 103 5.25 18.40 13.00
N THR A 104 5.43 18.16 14.30
CA THR A 104 4.36 18.23 15.32
C THR A 104 3.91 19.67 15.61
N GLU A 105 4.81 20.64 15.49
CA GLU A 105 4.47 22.06 15.48
C GLU A 105 4.61 22.61 14.07
N ASP A 106 3.50 23.04 13.49
CA ASP A 106 3.48 23.60 12.15
C ASP A 106 2.75 24.95 12.07
N GLU A 107 2.93 25.63 10.94
CA GLU A 107 2.33 26.94 10.68
C GLU A 107 0.80 26.86 10.51
N PHE A 108 0.27 25.65 10.32
CA PHE A 108 -1.16 25.34 10.17
C PHE A 108 -1.81 24.87 11.49
N GLY A 109 -1.10 24.97 12.63
CA GLY A 109 -1.57 24.52 13.94
C GLY A 109 -1.13 23.10 14.26
N SER A 110 -1.94 22.10 13.90
CA SER A 110 -1.77 20.68 14.27
C SER A 110 -1.82 19.71 13.09
N LEU A 111 -1.74 20.22 11.86
CA LEU A 111 -1.96 19.41 10.65
C LEU A 111 -0.97 18.25 10.55
N GLY A 112 0.30 18.48 10.88
CA GLY A 112 1.33 17.45 10.91
C GLY A 112 1.07 16.40 11.98
N GLY A 113 0.54 16.79 13.14
CA GLY A 113 0.10 15.85 14.18
C GLY A 113 -1.06 14.96 13.71
N ASP A 114 -2.05 15.54 13.03
CA ASP A 114 -3.19 14.80 12.47
C ASP A 114 -2.76 13.85 11.34
N LEU A 115 -1.84 14.30 10.47
CA LEU A 115 -1.28 13.48 9.39
C LEU A 115 -0.43 12.33 9.95
N ASN A 116 0.38 12.57 10.98
CA ASN A 116 1.12 11.52 11.69
C ASN A 116 0.16 10.50 12.31
N ARG A 117 -0.97 10.94 12.89
CA ARG A 117 -1.99 10.03 13.43
C ARG A 117 -2.60 9.14 12.34
N ILE A 118 -2.86 9.68 11.15
CA ILE A 118 -3.33 8.91 10.00
C ILE A 118 -2.27 7.91 9.56
N LEU A 119 -1.00 8.31 9.45
CA LEU A 119 0.10 7.43 9.10
C LEU A 119 0.23 6.26 10.08
N THR A 120 0.15 6.52 11.39
CA THR A 120 0.19 5.47 12.41
C THR A 120 -0.95 4.48 12.23
N ARG A 121 -2.18 4.96 11.99
CA ARG A 121 -3.34 4.09 11.73
C ARG A 121 -3.16 3.23 10.50
N LEU A 122 -2.60 3.79 9.42
CA LEU A 122 -2.30 3.03 8.19
C LEU A 122 -1.25 1.95 8.44
N LYS A 123 -0.18 2.26 9.20
CA LYS A 123 0.85 1.27 9.59
C LYS A 123 0.24 0.13 10.39
N THR A 124 -0.56 0.45 11.42
CA THR A 124 -1.24 -0.56 12.23
C THR A 124 -2.19 -1.41 11.40
N PHE A 125 -2.92 -0.81 10.46
CA PHE A 125 -3.81 -1.55 9.57
C PHE A 125 -3.04 -2.54 8.68
N ASP A 126 -1.92 -2.11 8.08
CA ASP A 126 -1.10 -3.00 7.24
C ASP A 126 -0.50 -4.15 8.06
N GLU A 127 -0.02 -3.86 9.28
CA GLU A 127 0.48 -4.89 10.20
C GLU A 127 -0.61 -5.91 10.57
N LEU A 128 -1.81 -5.44 10.96
CA LEU A 128 -2.94 -6.30 11.26
C LEU A 128 -3.37 -7.13 10.05
N LYS A 129 -3.33 -6.56 8.84
CA LYS A 129 -3.63 -7.28 7.61
C LYS A 129 -2.63 -8.41 7.37
N ARG A 130 -1.32 -8.15 7.55
CA ARG A 130 -0.27 -9.18 7.42
C ARG A 130 -0.45 -10.28 8.47
N GLN A 131 -0.70 -9.91 9.73
CA GLN A 131 -0.95 -10.87 10.81
C GLN A 131 -2.20 -11.73 10.53
N LYS A 132 -3.28 -11.12 10.02
CA LYS A 132 -4.49 -11.84 9.62
C LYS A 132 -4.19 -12.87 8.53
N ILE A 133 -3.51 -12.47 7.45
CA ILE A 133 -3.16 -13.38 6.35
C ILE A 133 -2.28 -14.53 6.86
N HIS A 134 -1.32 -14.23 7.73
CA HIS A 134 -0.46 -15.27 8.32
C HIS A 134 -1.27 -16.24 9.18
N SER A 135 -2.13 -15.74 10.07
CA SER A 135 -2.98 -16.57 10.92
C SER A 135 -3.98 -17.42 10.11
N GLU A 136 -4.53 -16.88 9.01
CA GLU A 136 -5.40 -17.63 8.11
C GLU A 136 -4.63 -18.76 7.41
N ARG A 137 -3.41 -18.50 6.94
CA ARG A 137 -2.53 -19.54 6.37
C ARG A 137 -2.18 -20.62 7.38
N GLU A 138 -1.83 -20.27 8.61
CA GLU A 138 -1.54 -21.24 9.67
C GLU A 138 -2.75 -22.10 10.01
N LYS A 139 -3.95 -21.50 10.11
CA LYS A 139 -5.19 -22.24 10.33
C LYS A 139 -5.48 -23.20 9.20
N PHE A 140 -5.31 -22.75 7.95
CA PHE A 140 -5.51 -23.58 6.79
C PHE A 140 -4.54 -24.77 6.77
N GLN A 141 -3.25 -24.51 6.97
CA GLN A 141 -2.21 -25.55 7.09
C GLN A 141 -2.58 -26.57 8.16
N PHE A 142 -2.90 -26.10 9.38
CA PHE A 142 -3.27 -26.95 10.50
C PHE A 142 -4.50 -27.83 10.22
N LEU A 143 -5.51 -27.28 9.55
CA LEU A 143 -6.71 -28.05 9.17
C LEU A 143 -6.38 -29.08 8.08
N ALA A 144 -5.57 -28.71 7.09
CA ALA A 144 -5.18 -29.58 6.00
C ALA A 144 -4.27 -30.73 6.46
N ASP A 145 -3.39 -30.50 7.42
CA ASP A 145 -2.50 -31.52 8.00
C ASP A 145 -3.24 -32.52 8.89
N ARG A 146 -4.42 -32.16 9.40
CA ARG A 146 -5.32 -33.08 10.12
C ARG A 146 -6.08 -34.03 9.21
N ILE A 147 -6.05 -33.83 7.90
CA ILE A 147 -6.73 -34.71 6.93
C ILE A 147 -5.84 -35.93 6.69
N ASP A 148 -6.41 -37.12 6.84
CA ASP A 148 -5.68 -38.40 6.68
C ASP A 148 -5.29 -38.74 5.23
N TYR A 149 -5.64 -37.87 4.28
CA TYR A 149 -5.40 -38.06 2.86
C TYR A 149 -4.44 -36.99 2.33
N PRO A 150 -3.59 -37.32 1.34
CA PRO A 150 -2.82 -36.32 0.63
C PRO A 150 -3.72 -35.29 -0.06
N VAL A 151 -3.39 -34.01 0.09
CA VAL A 151 -4.11 -32.89 -0.51
C VAL A 151 -3.12 -31.91 -1.13
N MET A 152 -3.48 -31.38 -2.31
CA MET A 152 -2.73 -30.34 -3.01
C MET A 152 -3.68 -29.27 -3.55
N VAL A 153 -3.26 -28.00 -3.50
CA VAL A 153 -3.97 -26.87 -4.13
C VAL A 153 -3.11 -26.33 -5.27
N ILE A 154 -3.74 -26.17 -6.42
CA ILE A 154 -3.13 -25.61 -7.63
C ILE A 154 -3.87 -24.33 -7.98
N SER A 155 -3.13 -23.28 -8.31
CA SER A 155 -3.67 -22.05 -8.88
C SER A 155 -3.37 -22.01 -10.37
N VAL A 156 -4.24 -21.36 -11.14
CA VAL A 156 -3.97 -21.06 -12.55
C VAL A 156 -3.51 -19.61 -12.64
N GLU A 157 -2.21 -19.41 -12.87
CA GLU A 157 -1.58 -18.10 -13.01
C GLU A 157 -0.92 -18.00 -14.39
N ASP A 158 -1.23 -16.97 -15.17
CA ASP A 158 -0.65 -16.75 -16.51
C ASP A 158 -0.77 -17.95 -17.46
N SER A 159 -1.86 -18.71 -17.38
CA SER A 159 -2.10 -19.98 -18.09
C SER A 159 -1.19 -21.14 -17.67
N GLU A 160 -0.37 -20.97 -16.63
CA GLU A 160 0.39 -22.04 -15.99
C GLU A 160 -0.34 -22.53 -14.73
N LYS A 161 -0.33 -23.85 -14.54
CA LYS A 161 -0.85 -24.49 -13.31
C LYS A 161 0.28 -24.50 -12.28
N VAL A 162 0.14 -23.78 -11.18
CA VAL A 162 1.18 -23.58 -10.17
C VAL A 162 0.74 -24.15 -8.82
N VAL A 163 1.57 -24.94 -8.17
CA VAL A 163 1.26 -25.49 -6.84
C VAL A 163 1.33 -24.38 -5.80
N LYS A 164 0.21 -24.11 -5.11
CA LYS A 164 0.13 -23.13 -4.03
C LYS A 164 0.28 -23.75 -2.66
N PHE A 165 -0.13 -25.00 -2.50
CA PHE A 165 -0.14 -25.67 -1.21
C PHE A 165 -0.16 -27.18 -1.38
N TYR A 166 0.41 -27.89 -0.40
CA TYR A 166 0.18 -29.32 -0.18
C TYR A 166 0.30 -29.60 1.32
N ASN A 167 -0.42 -30.62 1.82
CA ASN A 167 -0.38 -30.99 3.23
C ASN A 167 0.79 -31.94 3.55
N GLU A 168 1.03 -32.17 4.84
CA GLU A 168 2.08 -33.08 5.32
C GLU A 168 1.93 -34.50 4.74
N LYS A 169 0.71 -35.02 4.64
CA LYS A 169 0.43 -36.34 4.03
C LYS A 169 0.82 -36.42 2.57
N PHE A 170 0.68 -35.35 1.81
CA PHE A 170 1.20 -35.30 0.45
C PHE A 170 2.72 -35.37 0.42
N SER A 171 3.39 -34.64 1.32
CA SER A 171 4.84 -34.67 1.45
C SER A 171 5.35 -36.08 1.77
N GLU A 172 4.76 -36.74 2.76
CA GLU A 172 5.12 -38.10 3.19
C GLU A 172 5.02 -39.13 2.05
N VAL A 173 4.00 -39.00 1.19
CA VAL A 173 3.70 -40.01 0.16
C VAL A 173 4.47 -39.77 -1.14
N PHE A 174 4.64 -38.50 -1.53
CA PHE A 174 5.09 -38.12 -2.87
C PHE A 174 6.41 -37.32 -2.91
N VAL A 175 6.90 -36.77 -1.79
CA VAL A 175 8.09 -35.89 -1.75
C VAL A 175 9.27 -36.55 -1.02
N LYS A 176 10.30 -36.98 -1.77
CA LYS A 176 11.44 -37.75 -1.22
C LYS A 176 12.28 -36.95 -0.22
N ARG A 177 12.40 -35.63 -0.46
CA ARG A 177 13.14 -34.69 0.38
C ARG A 177 12.17 -33.60 0.84
N PRO A 178 11.66 -33.63 2.08
CA PRO A 178 10.71 -32.62 2.56
C PRO A 178 11.30 -31.19 2.59
N GLU A 179 12.63 -31.05 2.45
CA GLU A 179 13.33 -29.76 2.35
C GLU A 179 13.15 -29.06 1.00
N THR A 180 12.81 -29.78 -0.08
CA THR A 180 12.47 -29.16 -1.37
C THR A 180 11.00 -28.80 -1.40
N SER A 181 10.70 -27.51 -1.18
CA SER A 181 9.35 -26.97 -1.31
C SER A 181 8.86 -27.10 -2.75
N LEU A 182 7.71 -27.74 -2.96
CA LEU A 182 7.00 -27.75 -4.25
C LEU A 182 6.15 -26.49 -4.47
N VAL A 183 6.10 -25.59 -3.49
CA VAL A 183 5.28 -24.36 -3.56
C VAL A 183 5.87 -23.40 -4.59
N ASN A 184 5.00 -22.84 -5.44
CA ASN A 184 5.32 -22.00 -6.59
C ASN A 184 6.08 -22.70 -7.73
N ILE A 185 6.03 -24.04 -7.79
CA ILE A 185 6.53 -24.79 -8.94
C ILE A 185 5.38 -25.02 -9.92
N VAL A 186 5.68 -24.85 -11.21
CA VAL A 186 4.77 -25.19 -12.31
C VAL A 186 4.55 -26.69 -12.28
N LEU A 187 3.28 -27.08 -12.29
CA LEU A 187 2.80 -28.44 -12.14
C LEU A 187 3.45 -29.42 -13.14
N SER A 188 3.64 -28.99 -14.39
CA SER A 188 4.29 -29.77 -15.45
C SER A 188 5.80 -30.00 -15.24
N LYS A 189 6.45 -29.24 -14.35
CA LYS A 189 7.88 -29.34 -14.01
C LYS A 189 8.13 -30.19 -12.76
N ILE A 190 7.08 -30.72 -12.12
CA ILE A 190 7.22 -31.57 -10.93
C ILE A 190 7.60 -32.98 -11.37
N TRP A 191 8.85 -33.36 -11.08
CA TRP A 191 9.36 -34.72 -11.27
C TRP A 191 9.42 -35.41 -9.91
N ILE A 192 8.89 -36.64 -9.82
CA ILE A 192 8.86 -37.40 -8.55
C ILE A 192 10.12 -38.27 -8.35
N TYR A 193 10.96 -38.43 -9.38
CA TYR A 193 12.20 -39.22 -9.27
C TYR A 193 13.43 -38.48 -9.77
N GLU A 194 14.48 -38.56 -8.95
CA GLU A 194 15.85 -38.17 -9.31
C GLU A 194 16.44 -39.29 -10.19
N ARG A 195 17.07 -38.88 -11.28
CA ARG A 195 17.88 -39.72 -12.17
C ARG A 195 18.85 -40.54 -11.32
N ASP A 196 18.76 -41.88 -11.34
CA ASP A 196 19.84 -42.71 -10.80
C ASP A 196 21.11 -42.35 -11.56
N GLU A 197 22.23 -42.13 -10.86
CA GLU A 197 23.54 -41.80 -11.46
C GLU A 197 24.12 -42.92 -12.34
N SER A 198 23.39 -44.03 -12.53
CA SER A 198 23.67 -45.02 -13.55
C SER A 198 23.21 -44.50 -14.91
N GLY A 199 24.18 -44.09 -15.74
CA GLY A 199 24.02 -43.39 -17.01
C GLY A 199 23.34 -44.15 -18.16
N ASP A 200 22.24 -44.83 -17.90
CA ASP A 200 21.31 -45.28 -18.93
C ASP A 200 20.26 -44.18 -19.15
N GLU A 201 19.96 -43.88 -20.42
CA GLU A 201 18.89 -42.95 -20.79
C GLU A 201 17.57 -43.44 -20.19
N PRO A 202 16.81 -42.59 -19.46
CA PRO A 202 15.55 -43.03 -18.89
C PRO A 202 14.52 -43.18 -20.02
N GLU A 203 14.33 -44.41 -20.49
CA GLU A 203 13.10 -44.82 -21.19
C GLU A 203 11.93 -44.56 -20.22
N ASP A 204 11.09 -43.59 -20.59
CA ASP A 204 9.83 -43.21 -19.95
C ASP A 204 9.93 -42.82 -18.47
N MET A 205 10.48 -41.62 -18.20
CA MET A 205 10.21 -40.90 -16.96
C MET A 205 8.70 -40.66 -16.85
N ASN A 206 8.04 -41.33 -15.89
CA ASN A 206 6.65 -41.06 -15.52
C ASN A 206 6.52 -39.61 -15.02
N LYS A 207 6.20 -38.68 -15.93
CA LYS A 207 5.74 -37.33 -15.58
C LYS A 207 4.61 -37.53 -14.56
N PHE A 208 4.70 -36.86 -13.39
CA PHE A 208 3.66 -36.97 -12.35
C PHE A 208 2.27 -36.71 -12.94
N ILE A 209 2.24 -35.89 -14.00
CA ILE A 209 1.06 -35.35 -14.65
C ILE A 209 1.14 -35.63 -16.14
N ASP A 210 0.28 -36.52 -16.60
CA ASP A 210 0.06 -36.86 -18.00
C ASP A 210 -1.00 -35.91 -18.56
N ASP A 211 -1.20 -35.99 -19.87
CA ASP A 211 -2.14 -35.14 -20.60
C ASP A 211 -3.58 -35.36 -20.10
N ASP A 212 -3.92 -36.59 -19.67
CA ASP A 212 -5.23 -36.92 -19.09
C ASP A 212 -5.51 -36.17 -17.78
N PHE A 213 -4.49 -36.06 -16.91
CA PHE A 213 -4.60 -35.30 -15.67
C PHE A 213 -4.70 -33.80 -15.92
N GLU A 214 -3.92 -33.25 -16.86
CA GLU A 214 -4.03 -31.84 -17.24
C GLU A 214 -5.42 -31.53 -17.83
N HIS A 215 -5.91 -32.39 -18.72
CA HIS A 215 -7.22 -32.26 -19.32
C HIS A 215 -8.35 -32.34 -18.28
N ALA A 216 -8.22 -33.21 -17.27
CA ALA A 216 -9.19 -33.28 -16.18
C ALA A 216 -9.24 -31.98 -15.36
N ILE A 217 -8.09 -31.36 -15.08
CA ILE A 217 -8.04 -30.06 -14.42
C ILE A 217 -8.68 -28.98 -15.29
N ASP A 218 -8.35 -28.95 -16.59
CA ASP A 218 -8.91 -27.97 -17.53
C ASP A 218 -10.43 -28.13 -17.69
N LEU A 219 -10.92 -29.36 -17.66
CA LEU A 219 -12.35 -29.66 -17.65
C LEU A 219 -13.02 -29.11 -16.38
N VAL A 220 -12.43 -29.30 -15.20
CA VAL A 220 -12.97 -28.78 -13.93
C VAL A 220 -12.99 -27.25 -13.92
N ILE A 221 -11.92 -26.61 -14.41
CA ILE A 221 -11.84 -25.14 -14.54
C ILE A 221 -12.95 -24.63 -15.48
N THR A 222 -13.13 -25.29 -16.64
CA THR A 222 -14.09 -24.85 -17.66
C THR A 222 -15.54 -25.11 -17.24
N THR A 223 -15.80 -26.29 -16.68
CA THR A 223 -17.17 -26.73 -16.33
C THR A 223 -17.62 -26.27 -14.95
N HIS A 224 -16.71 -25.81 -14.10
CA HIS A 224 -16.96 -25.45 -12.71
C HIS A 224 -17.57 -26.61 -11.88
N ALA A 225 -17.41 -27.85 -12.36
CA ALA A 225 -17.91 -29.06 -11.72
C ALA A 225 -16.74 -29.92 -11.24
N SER A 226 -16.94 -30.62 -10.12
CA SER A 226 -15.94 -31.58 -9.63
C SER A 226 -15.78 -32.76 -10.59
N ALA A 227 -14.56 -33.25 -10.74
CA ALA A 227 -14.25 -34.45 -11.51
C ALA A 227 -13.50 -35.47 -10.66
N ASP A 228 -13.82 -36.75 -10.86
CA ASP A 228 -13.07 -37.86 -10.28
C ASP A 228 -12.25 -38.53 -11.38
N ILE A 229 -10.94 -38.67 -11.16
CA ILE A 229 -10.06 -39.43 -12.04
C ILE A 229 -9.40 -40.57 -11.27
N LYS A 230 -9.04 -41.63 -11.98
CA LYS A 230 -8.29 -42.76 -11.43
C LYS A 230 -6.94 -42.78 -12.11
N LYS A 231 -5.88 -42.55 -11.34
CA LYS A 231 -4.53 -42.51 -11.89
C LYS A 231 -3.59 -43.41 -11.13
N ASP A 232 -2.88 -44.25 -11.86
CA ASP A 232 -1.79 -45.04 -11.30
C ASP A 232 -0.62 -44.10 -10.98
N MET A 233 -0.22 -44.07 -9.71
CA MET A 233 0.84 -43.19 -9.23
C MET A 233 1.88 -44.01 -8.48
N VAL A 234 3.15 -43.78 -8.81
CA VAL A 234 4.28 -44.42 -8.13
C VAL A 234 4.63 -43.61 -6.88
N THR A 235 4.72 -44.27 -5.72
CA THR A 235 5.07 -43.64 -4.44
C THR A 235 6.56 -43.79 -4.13
N LEU A 236 7.08 -42.99 -3.18
CA LEU A 236 8.48 -42.98 -2.78
C LEU A 236 9.07 -44.36 -2.40
N ASN A 237 8.23 -45.28 -1.92
CA ASN A 237 8.65 -46.62 -1.53
C ASN A 237 8.94 -47.55 -2.72
N GLY A 238 8.81 -47.08 -3.96
CA GLY A 238 9.05 -47.90 -5.16
C GLY A 238 8.08 -49.07 -5.31
N ASP A 239 7.02 -49.08 -4.49
CA ASP A 239 6.03 -50.14 -4.46
C ASP A 239 5.17 -49.99 -5.72
N LYS A 240 5.47 -50.78 -6.76
CA LYS A 240 4.77 -50.82 -8.05
C LYS A 240 3.29 -51.26 -7.94
N THR A 241 2.74 -51.32 -6.73
CA THR A 241 1.48 -51.99 -6.40
C THR A 241 0.39 -51.06 -5.87
N HIS A 242 0.58 -49.74 -5.87
CA HIS A 242 -0.51 -48.82 -5.51
C HIS A 242 -1.42 -48.56 -6.72
N LYS A 243 -2.42 -49.43 -6.82
CA LYS A 243 -3.62 -49.30 -7.66
C LYS A 243 -4.14 -47.86 -7.66
N ALA A 244 -4.40 -47.33 -8.84
CA ALA A 244 -5.12 -46.11 -9.16
C ALA A 244 -5.67 -45.35 -7.94
N TYR A 245 -5.00 -44.25 -7.56
CA TYR A 245 -5.57 -43.34 -6.59
C TYR A 245 -6.79 -42.68 -7.23
N PRO A 246 -8.00 -42.81 -6.63
CA PRO A 246 -9.10 -41.93 -6.98
C PRO A 246 -8.71 -40.51 -6.52
N ILE A 247 -8.56 -39.62 -7.49
CA ILE A 247 -8.26 -38.21 -7.26
C ILE A 247 -9.54 -37.45 -7.53
N GLU A 248 -10.07 -36.84 -6.48
CA GLU A 248 -11.18 -35.91 -6.60
C GLU A 248 -10.60 -34.52 -6.85
N ILE A 249 -11.03 -33.90 -7.94
CA ILE A 249 -10.62 -32.58 -8.39
C ILE A 249 -11.80 -31.65 -8.15
N VAL A 250 -11.65 -30.70 -7.23
CA VAL A 250 -12.72 -29.77 -6.83
C VAL A 250 -12.34 -28.34 -7.22
N PRO A 251 -13.18 -27.61 -7.96
CA PRO A 251 -12.93 -26.22 -8.28
C PRO A 251 -13.13 -25.34 -7.03
N ILE A 252 -12.22 -24.40 -6.82
CA ILE A 252 -12.35 -23.35 -5.81
C ILE A 252 -12.73 -22.07 -6.56
N LEU A 253 -13.96 -21.60 -6.32
CA LEU A 253 -14.50 -20.41 -6.96
C LEU A 253 -13.96 -19.15 -6.27
N GLY A 254 -13.44 -18.22 -7.06
CA GLY A 254 -13.10 -16.87 -6.60
C GLY A 254 -14.31 -15.94 -6.55
N ASP A 255 -14.06 -14.67 -6.21
CA ASP A 255 -15.09 -13.64 -6.01
C ASP A 255 -15.96 -13.38 -7.28
N GLU A 256 -15.42 -13.62 -8.48
CA GLU A 256 -16.11 -13.41 -9.76
C GLU A 256 -16.73 -14.67 -10.36
N GLN A 257 -16.91 -15.74 -9.59
CA GLN A 257 -17.34 -17.07 -10.06
C GLN A 257 -16.38 -17.74 -11.06
N ALA A 258 -15.24 -17.12 -11.38
CA ALA A 258 -14.16 -17.78 -12.09
C ALA A 258 -13.43 -18.76 -11.16
N VAL A 259 -13.07 -19.93 -11.68
CA VAL A 259 -12.19 -20.88 -10.98
C VAL A 259 -10.77 -20.32 -10.99
N SER A 260 -10.29 -19.84 -9.84
CA SER A 260 -8.90 -19.38 -9.68
C SER A 260 -7.99 -20.51 -9.21
N GLU A 261 -8.54 -21.45 -8.43
CA GLU A 261 -7.79 -22.52 -7.80
C GLU A 261 -8.54 -23.85 -7.92
N VAL A 262 -7.79 -24.94 -7.83
CA VAL A 262 -8.30 -26.31 -7.90
C VAL A 262 -7.70 -27.11 -6.75
N LEU A 263 -8.55 -27.80 -6.01
CA LEU A 263 -8.19 -28.70 -4.92
C LEU A 263 -8.11 -30.13 -5.45
N LEU A 264 -6.98 -30.79 -5.22
CA LEU A 264 -6.77 -32.20 -5.50
C LEU A 264 -6.78 -32.99 -4.19
N ILE A 265 -7.68 -33.96 -4.10
CA ILE A 265 -7.80 -34.86 -2.94
C ILE A 265 -7.46 -36.28 -3.39
N PHE A 266 -6.36 -36.83 -2.89
CA PHE A 266 -5.91 -38.17 -3.23
C PHE A 266 -6.53 -39.17 -2.25
N LYS A 267 -7.73 -39.66 -2.57
CA LYS A 267 -8.44 -40.59 -1.69
C LYS A 267 -7.70 -41.93 -1.67
N LYS A 268 -7.55 -42.52 -0.48
CA LYS A 268 -6.99 -43.87 -0.35
C LYS A 268 -7.92 -44.86 -1.07
N SER A 269 -7.36 -45.69 -1.94
CA SER A 269 -8.07 -46.83 -2.53
C SER A 269 -8.65 -47.68 -1.39
N ILE A 270 -9.99 -47.70 -1.26
CA ILE A 270 -10.67 -48.62 -0.36
C ILE A 270 -10.51 -50.00 -0.99
N SER A 271 -9.46 -50.72 -0.60
CA SER A 271 -9.36 -52.15 -0.88
C SER A 271 -10.53 -52.82 -0.15
N LYS A 272 -11.62 -53.06 -0.87
CA LYS A 272 -12.60 -54.08 -0.49
C LYS A 272 -12.03 -55.46 -0.74
#